data_AF-A0A1G7ITQ7-F1
#
_entry.id   AF-A0A1G7ITQ7-F1
#
_cell.length_a   1.000
_cell.length_b   1.000
_cell.length_c   1.000
_cell.angle_alpha   90.00
_cell.angle_beta   90.00
_cell.angle_gamma   90.00
#
_symmetry.space_group_name_H-M   'P 1'
#
loop_
_entity.id
_entity.type
_entity.pdbx_description
1 polymer ?
#
loop_
_entity_poly.entity_id
_entity_poly.type
_entity_poly.pdbx_seq_one_letter_code
_entity_poly.pdbx_strand_id
1 'polypeptide(L)' 'MDLKILWTDFAKSELNRIYIFYFDHAGSKIAKNETKKTAKATLRLKKQPEIGQLEEFLKGRSHEFPYLVHQSFKIIY' A
#
# COMPACT_ATOMS: atom_id res chain seq x y z
N MET A 1 -19.40 9.88 8.93
CA MET A 1 -18.36 10.49 8.07
C MET A 1 -17.57 9.35 7.44
N ASP A 2 -17.60 9.21 6.12
CA ASP A 2 -16.81 8.18 5.45
C ASP A 2 -15.40 8.71 5.14
N LEU A 3 -14.37 8.03 5.67
CA LEU A 3 -12.98 8.35 5.34
C LEU A 3 -12.68 8.01 3.88
N LYS A 4 -12.07 8.98 3.18
CA LYS A 4 -11.64 8.82 1.79
C LYS A 4 -10.15 8.51 1.74
N ILE A 5 -9.80 7.42 1.07
CA ILE A 5 -8.41 7.06 0.80
C ILE A 5 -7.94 7.86 -0.42
N LEU A 6 -6.85 8.60 -0.25
CA LEU A 6 -6.16 9.31 -1.32
C LEU A 6 -4.80 8.67 -1.55
N TRP A 7 -4.41 8.56 -2.82
CA TRP A 7 -3.13 7.99 -3.21
C TRP A 7 -2.22 9.10 -3.72
N THR A 8 -1.05 9.23 -3.12
CA THR A 8 0.01 10.11 -3.64
C THR A 8 0.51 9.57 -4.98
N ASP A 9 1.11 10.43 -5.79
CA ASP A 9 1.69 9.98 -7.06
C ASP A 9 2.86 9.03 -6.86
N PHE A 10 3.60 9.18 -5.76
CA PHE A 10 4.60 8.21 -5.31
C PHE A 10 3.97 6.82 -5.12
N ALA A 11 2.90 6.71 -4.33
CA ALA A 11 2.24 5.42 -4.06
C ALA A 11 1.67 4.77 -5.33
N LYS A 12 1.12 5.57 -6.26
CA LYS A 12 0.69 5.07 -7.58
C LYS A 12 1.87 4.53 -8.39
N SER A 13 3.01 5.22 -8.38
CA SER A 13 4.20 4.78 -9.10
C SER A 13 4.76 3.47 -8.55
N GLU A 14 4.71 3.26 -7.23
CA GLU A 14 5.12 2.00 -6.59
C GLU A 14 4.18 0.85 -6.95
N LEU A 15 2.86 1.07 -6.96
CA LEU A 15 1.92 0.06 -7.46
C LEU A 15 2.18 -0.31 -8.92
N ASN A 16 2.57 0.66 -9.76
CA ASN A 16 2.93 0.38 -11.15
C ASN A 16 4.22 -0.45 -11.25
N ARG A 17 5.21 -0.19 -10.40
CA ARG A 17 6.44 -1.01 -10.32
C ARG A 17 6.13 -2.45 -9.90
N ILE A 18 5.25 -2.64 -8.92
CA ILE A 18 4.77 -3.97 -8.51
C ILE A 18 4.08 -4.68 -9.69
N TYR A 19 3.23 -3.96 -10.43
CA TYR A 19 2.58 -4.52 -11.63
C TYR A 19 3.60 -4.97 -12.67
N ILE A 20 4.56 -4.10 -13.03
CA ILE A 20 5.59 -4.40 -14.04
C ILE A 20 6.40 -5.63 -13.62
N PHE A 21 6.85 -5.69 -12.35
CA PHE A 21 7.59 -6.83 -11.83
C PHE A 21 6.85 -8.16 -12.03
N TYR A 22 5.60 -8.24 -11.58
CA TYR A 22 4.80 -9.46 -11.77
C TYR A 22 4.43 -9.71 -13.23
N PHE A 23 4.29 -8.66 -14.05
CA PHE A 23 3.99 -8.80 -15.46
C PHE A 23 5.14 -9.52 -16.17
N ASP A 24 6.38 -9.08 -15.92
CA ASP A 24 7.58 -9.61 -16.54
C ASP A 24 7.88 -11.06 -16.08
N HIS A 25 7.57 -11.41 -14.83
CA HIS A 25 7.94 -12.70 -14.25
C HIS A 25 6.81 -13.75 -14.24
N ALA A 26 5.54 -13.31 -14.23
CA ALA A 26 4.38 -14.17 -13.99
C ALA A 26 3.20 -13.88 -14.93
N GLY A 27 3.32 -12.86 -15.79
CA GLY A 27 2.33 -12.51 -16.80
C GLY A 27 1.17 -11.65 -16.28
N SER A 28 0.40 -11.10 -17.23
CA SER A 28 -0.59 -10.04 -16.96
C SER A 28 -1.67 -10.43 -15.95
N LYS A 29 -2.13 -11.69 -15.96
CA LYS A 29 -3.19 -12.14 -15.05
C LYS A 29 -2.74 -12.04 -13.59
N ILE A 30 -1.53 -12.49 -13.28
CA ILE A 30 -0.97 -12.46 -11.94
C ILE A 30 -0.66 -11.00 -11.55
N ALA A 31 -0.04 -10.24 -12.44
CA ALA A 31 0.26 -8.82 -12.22
C ALA A 31 -0.98 -7.99 -11.83
N LYS A 32 -2.08 -8.13 -12.57
CA LYS A 32 -3.35 -7.45 -12.26
C LYS A 32 -3.92 -7.90 -10.92
N ASN A 33 -3.84 -9.18 -10.62
CA ASN A 33 -4.39 -9.74 -9.39
C ASN A 33 -3.65 -9.25 -8.15
N GLU A 34 -2.32 -9.33 -8.14
CA GLU A 34 -1.51 -8.94 -6.98
C GLU A 34 -1.55 -7.42 -6.73
N THR A 35 -1.48 -6.62 -7.80
CA THR A 35 -1.64 -5.16 -7.70
C THR A 35 -3.02 -4.78 -7.14
N LYS A 36 -4.09 -5.46 -7.59
CA LYS A 36 -5.46 -5.23 -7.11
C LYS A 36 -5.64 -5.63 -5.65
N LYS A 37 -5.06 -6.75 -5.21
CA LYS A 37 -5.09 -7.19 -3.81
C LYS A 37 -4.40 -6.17 -2.90
N THR A 38 -3.22 -5.69 -3.30
CA THR A 38 -2.46 -4.66 -2.57
C THR A 38 -3.26 -3.37 -2.43
N ALA A 39 -3.84 -2.86 -3.53
CA ALA A 39 -4.68 -1.66 -3.48
C ALA A 39 -5.93 -1.86 -2.59
N LYS A 40 -6.57 -3.03 -2.66
CA LYS A 40 -7.76 -3.36 -1.84
C LYS A 40 -7.45 -3.51 -0.35
N ALA A 41 -6.24 -3.90 0.03
CA ALA A 41 -5.85 -4.01 1.43
C ALA A 41 -6.02 -2.67 2.18
N THR A 42 -5.82 -1.55 1.48
CA THR A 42 -6.01 -0.20 2.04
C THR A 42 -7.45 0.09 2.42
N LEU A 43 -8.45 -0.59 1.85
CA LEU A 43 -9.87 -0.34 2.15
C LEU A 43 -10.23 -0.58 3.62
N ARG A 44 -9.43 -1.36 4.36
CA ARG A 44 -9.56 -1.54 5.81
C ARG A 44 -9.42 -0.21 6.56
N LEU A 45 -8.61 0.71 6.04
CA LEU A 45 -8.37 2.04 6.60
C LEU A 45 -9.62 2.92 6.66
N LYS A 46 -10.61 2.66 5.80
CA LYS A 46 -11.88 3.38 5.85
C LYS A 46 -12.66 3.13 7.15
N LYS A 47 -12.53 1.93 7.72
CA LYS A 47 -13.23 1.52 8.94
C LYS A 47 -12.36 1.65 10.17
N GLN A 48 -11.06 1.43 10.01
CA GLN A 48 -10.08 1.45 11.07
C GLN A 48 -8.86 2.23 10.53
N PRO A 49 -8.79 3.55 10.71
CA PRO A 49 -7.64 4.33 10.23
C PRO A 49 -6.38 4.11 11.08
N GLU A 50 -6.52 3.71 12.34
CA GLU A 50 -5.42 3.64 13.32
C GLU A 50 -4.87 2.23 13.57
N ILE A 51 -5.18 1.27 12.68
CA ILE A 51 -4.74 -0.14 12.80
C ILE A 51 -3.23 -0.30 12.53
N GLY A 52 -2.62 0.65 11.83
CA GLY A 52 -1.22 0.59 11.43
C GLY A 52 -0.27 0.73 12.62
N GLN A 53 0.83 -0.01 12.57
CA GLN A 53 1.95 0.16 13.47
C GLN A 53 2.84 1.30 12.95
N LEU A 54 3.48 2.05 13.85
CA LEU A 54 4.48 3.06 13.48
C LEU A 54 5.73 2.41 12.85
N GLU A 55 6.19 2.99 11.74
CA GLU A 55 7.44 2.58 11.11
C GLU A 55 8.66 3.02 11.93
N GLU A 56 9.27 2.05 12.63
CA GLU A 56 10.43 2.23 13.50
C GLU A 56 11.61 2.90 12.77
N PHE A 57 11.83 2.55 11.50
CA PHE A 57 12.92 3.13 10.70
C PHE A 57 12.66 4.57 10.24
N LEU A 58 11.44 5.08 10.42
CA LEU A 58 11.06 6.46 10.10
C LEU A 58 10.81 7.30 11.36
N LYS A 59 11.10 6.76 12.55
CA LYS A 59 11.03 7.51 13.81
C LYS A 59 11.92 8.75 13.77
N GLY A 60 11.43 9.84 14.36
CA GLY A 60 12.15 11.12 14.44
C GLY A 60 11.92 12.05 13.24
N ARG A 61 11.14 11.65 12.24
CA ARG A 61 10.60 12.58 11.24
C ARG A 61 9.50 13.46 11.83
N SER A 62 9.20 14.57 11.17
CA SER A 62 8.18 15.53 11.61
C SER A 62 6.75 14.97 11.64
N HIS A 63 6.52 13.84 10.98
CA HIS A 63 5.24 13.16 10.91
C HIS A 63 5.40 11.68 11.24
N GLU A 64 4.35 11.10 11.79
CA GLU A 64 4.24 9.66 12.01
C GLU A 64 3.97 8.94 10.69
N PHE A 65 4.52 7.73 10.56
CA PHE A 65 4.34 6.88 9.38
C PHE A 65 3.78 5.52 9.80
N PRO A 66 2.47 5.42 10.09
CA PRO A 66 1.78 4.14 10.22
C PRO A 66 1.93 3.28 8.96
N TYR A 67 1.99 1.96 9.14
CA TYR A 67 1.98 1.03 8.02
C TYR A 67 1.09 -0.18 8.25
N LEU A 68 0.61 -0.75 7.14
CA LEU A 68 0.00 -2.07 7.07
C LEU A 68 0.91 -3.03 6.31
N VAL A 69 0.99 -4.28 6.77
CA VAL A 69 1.64 -5.35 5.99
C VAL A 69 0.59 -6.03 5.13
N HIS A 70 0.85 -6.13 3.82
CA HIS A 70 0.11 -6.97 2.90
C HIS A 70 1.07 -7.80 2.07
N GLN A 71 1.07 -9.12 2.31
CA GLN A 71 2.02 -10.05 1.71
C GLN A 71 3.46 -9.60 2.01
N SER A 72 4.26 -9.34 0.97
CA SER A 72 5.65 -8.89 1.07
C SER A 72 5.79 -7.36 1.06
N PHE A 73 4.68 -6.60 1.09
CA PHE A 73 4.70 -5.14 0.99
C PHE A 73 4.28 -4.47 2.29
N LYS A 74 4.96 -3.37 2.62
CA LYS A 74 4.49 -2.39 3.61
C LYS A 74 3.76 -1.27 2.89
N ILE A 75 2.53 -1.00 3.30
CA ILE A 75 1.73 0.14 2.82
C ILE A 75 1.77 1.21 3.91
N ILE A 76 2.57 2.25 3.67
CA ILE A 76 2.73 3.40 4.56
C ILE A 76 1.65 4.44 4.22
N TYR A 77 1.02 5.01 5.24
CA TYR A 77 -0.08 5.98 5.08
C TYR A 77 -0.08 7.05 6.18
#